data_AF-A0A971KW52-F1
#
_entry.id   AF-A0A971KW52-F1
#
_cell.length_a   1.000
_cell.length_b   1.000
_cell.length_c   1.000
_cell.angle_alpha   90.00
_cell.angle_beta   90.00
_cell.angle_gamma   90.00
#
_symmetry.space_group_name_H-M   'P 1'
#
loop_
_entity.id
_entity.type
_entity.pdbx_description
1 polymer ?
#
loop_
_entity_poly.entity_id
_entity_poly.type
_entity_poly.pdbx_seq_one_letter_code
_entity_poly.pdbx_strand_id
1 'polypeptide(L)' 'YAGPLTGVSLGLCVYHVCEEAVKEEFDPDIYDEQVGMMEMVLDLDDIAEEMEAIREEYTKFC' A
#
# COMPACT_ATOMS: atom_id res chain seq x y z
N TYR A 1 17.25 9.91 -8.87
CA TYR A 1 16.07 10.79 -8.74
C TYR A 1 16.29 11.63 -7.49
N ALA A 2 16.38 12.97 -7.60
CA ALA A 2 16.70 13.86 -6.47
C ALA A 2 15.91 15.18 -6.62
N GLY A 3 14.64 15.17 -6.21
CA GLY A 3 13.83 16.37 -6.02
C GLY A 3 14.00 16.96 -4.61
N PRO A 4 13.48 18.17 -4.35
CA PRO A 4 13.66 18.89 -3.07
C PRO A 4 13.12 18.17 -1.83
N LEU A 5 12.35 17.09 -1.99
CA LEU A 5 11.77 16.28 -0.91
C LEU A 5 12.41 14.89 -0.79
N THR A 6 13.51 14.61 -1.51
CA THR A 6 14.16 13.30 -1.48
C THR A 6 14.79 13.05 -0.11
N GLY A 7 14.36 12.00 0.59
CA GLY A 7 14.87 11.62 1.92
C GLY A 7 14.16 12.29 3.10
N VAL A 8 13.14 13.11 2.87
CA VAL A 8 12.30 13.67 3.93
C VAL A 8 11.04 12.82 4.05
N SER A 9 10.79 12.22 5.23
CA SER A 9 9.52 11.54 5.48
C SER A 9 8.40 12.57 5.54
N LEU A 10 7.50 12.52 4.55
CA LEU A 10 6.36 13.42 4.44
C LEU A 10 5.21 13.04 5.40
N GLY A 11 5.31 11.88 6.07
CA GLY A 11 4.29 11.37 6.99
C GLY A 11 2.94 11.13 6.32
N LEU A 12 2.93 10.94 5.00
CA LEU A 12 1.73 10.66 4.21
C LEU A 12 1.27 9.23 4.47
N CYS A 13 -0.04 9.00 4.39
CA CYS A 13 -0.59 7.66 4.47
C CYS A 13 -0.09 6.84 3.27
N VAL A 14 0.50 5.69 3.57
CA VAL A 14 0.99 4.74 2.58
C VAL A 14 0.17 3.47 2.73
N TYR A 15 -0.24 2.92 1.59
CA TYR A 15 -1.03 1.70 1.51
C TYR A 15 -0.39 0.75 0.51
N HIS A 16 -0.55 -0.55 0.76
CA HIS A 16 -0.20 -1.56 -0.23
C HIS A 16 -1.33 -1.68 -1.25
N VAL A 17 -0.97 -1.97 -2.51
CA VAL A 17 -1.94 -2.15 -3.61
C VAL A 17 -2.94 -3.27 -3.31
N CYS A 18 -2.56 -4.24 -2.48
CA CYS A 18 -3.40 -5.36 -2.09
C CYS A 18 -4.34 -5.09 -0.90
N GLU A 19 -4.30 -3.90 -0.28
CA GLU A 19 -5.24 -3.56 0.78
C GLU A 19 -6.63 -3.30 0.19
N GLU A 20 -7.67 -3.84 0.83
CA GLU A 20 -9.05 -3.79 0.33
C GLU A 20 -9.53 -2.37 0.06
N ALA A 21 -9.18 -1.42 0.94
CA ALA A 21 -9.51 0.01 0.80
C ALA A 21 -8.92 0.68 -0.45
N VAL A 22 -7.82 0.14 -0.99
CA VAL A 22 -7.21 0.64 -2.24
C VAL A 22 -7.67 -0.20 -3.43
N LYS A 23 -7.84 -1.51 -3.22
CA LYS A 23 -8.31 -2.44 -4.24
C LYS A 23 -9.66 -2.04 -4.82
N GLU A 24 -10.57 -1.55 -3.99
CA GLU A 24 -11.89 -1.06 -4.42
C GLU A 24 -11.84 0.15 -5.38
N GLU A 25 -10.75 0.90 -5.38
CA GLU A 25 -10.55 2.06 -6.27
C GLU A 25 -10.01 1.66 -7.66
N PHE A 26 -9.51 0.42 -7.81
CA PHE A 26 -8.98 -0.06 -9.08
C PHE A 26 -10.06 -0.68 -9.97
N ASP A 27 -9.83 -0.61 -11.27
CA ASP A 27 -10.60 -1.40 -12.21
C ASP A 27 -10.35 -2.90 -11.94
N PRO A 28 -11.39 -3.70 -11.67
CA PRO A 28 -11.23 -5.09 -11.26
C PRO A 28 -10.59 -5.96 -12.35
N ASP A 29 -10.82 -5.66 -13.63
CA ASP A 29 -10.24 -6.43 -14.74
C ASP A 29 -8.73 -6.18 -14.83
N ILE A 30 -8.30 -4.93 -14.59
CA ILE A 30 -6.88 -4.55 -14.58
C ILE A 30 -6.18 -5.10 -13.33
N TYR A 31 -6.84 -5.06 -12.17
CA TYR A 31 -6.27 -5.57 -10.93
C TYR A 31 -6.06 -7.08 -11.00
N ASP A 32 -7.03 -7.85 -11.50
CA ASP A 32 -6.89 -9.30 -11.64
C ASP A 32 -5.76 -9.67 -12.62
N GLU A 33 -5.66 -8.97 -13.75
CA GLU A 33 -4.61 -9.20 -14.76
C GLU A 33 -3.20 -8.92 -14.21
N GLN A 34 -3.02 -7.83 -13.46
CA GLN A 34 -1.69 -7.35 -13.05
C GLN A 34 -1.28 -7.82 -11.66
N VAL A 35 -2.23 -7.96 -10.73
CA VAL A 35 -1.98 -8.20 -9.30
C VAL A 35 -2.57 -9.53 -8.83
N GLY A 36 -3.63 -10.03 -9.47
CA GLY A 36 -4.36 -11.24 -9.03
C GLY A 36 -3.49 -12.48 -8.82
N MET A 37 -2.47 -12.71 -9.66
CA MET A 37 -1.53 -13.82 -9.45
C MET A 37 -0.61 -13.63 -8.25
N MET A 38 -0.21 -12.40 -7.94
CA MET A 38 0.62 -12.10 -6.77
C MET A 38 -0.23 -12.10 -5.49
N GLU A 39 -1.46 -11.63 -5.56
CA GLU A 39 -2.40 -11.62 -4.44
C GLU A 39 -2.65 -13.03 -3.87
N MET A 40 -2.77 -14.05 -4.73
CA MET A 40 -2.95 -15.44 -4.28
C MET A 40 -1.67 -16.08 -3.69
N VAL A 41 -0.52 -15.44 -3.84
CA VAL A 41 0.79 -15.95 -3.39
C VAL A 41 1.27 -15.20 -2.14
N LEU A 42 0.87 -13.94 -1.99
CA LEU A 42 1.21 -13.09 -0.86
C LEU A 42 0.25 -13.32 0.31
N ASP A 43 0.76 -13.14 1.52
CA ASP A 43 -0.04 -13.16 2.73
C ASP A 43 -0.65 -11.77 2.95
N LEU A 44 -1.93 -11.61 2.59
CA LEU A 44 -2.61 -10.31 2.67
C LEU A 44 -2.81 -9.83 4.09
N ASP A 45 -3.03 -10.76 5.02
CA ASP A 45 -3.27 -10.43 6.42
C ASP A 45 -1.97 -9.89 7.05
N ASP A 46 -0.85 -10.58 6.81
CA ASP A 46 0.48 -10.16 7.29
C ASP A 46 0.90 -8.80 6.68
N ILE A 47 0.64 -8.59 5.38
CA ILE A 47 0.91 -7.30 4.72
C ILE A 47 0.05 -6.18 5.31
N ALA A 48 -1.24 -6.43 5.56
CA ALA A 48 -2.13 -5.44 6.13
C ALA A 48 -1.69 -5.03 7.54
N GLU A 49 -1.34 -6.01 8.39
CA GLU A 49 -0.83 -5.77 9.74
C GLU A 49 0.48 -4.96 9.74
N GLU A 50 1.45 -5.34 8.92
CA GLU A 50 2.73 -4.61 8.80
C GLU A 50 2.52 -3.18 8.28
N MET A 51 1.64 -2.98 7.30
CA MET A 51 1.32 -1.66 6.76
C MET A 51 0.57 -0.80 7.78
N GLU A 52 -0.30 -1.39 8.60
CA GLU A 52 -0.96 -0.69 9.70
C GLU A 52 0.04 -0.25 10.76
N ALA A 53 0.96 -1.13 11.19
CA ALA A 53 2.03 -0.79 12.13
C ALA A 53 2.92 0.35 11.60
N ILE A 54 3.30 0.30 10.32
CA ILE A 54 4.06 1.38 9.67
C ILE A 54 3.24 2.69 9.66
N ARG A 55 1.93 2.60 9.40
CA ARG A 55 1.07 3.79 9.41
C ARG A 55 1.02 4.41 10.80
N GLU A 56 0.79 3.63 11.84
CA GLU A 56 0.75 4.11 13.22
C GLU A 56 2.08 4.75 13.65
N GLU A 57 3.22 4.16 13.28
CA GLU A 57 4.53 4.66 13.73
C GLU A 57 5.05 5.85 12.92
N TYR A 58 4.76 5.93 11.62
CA TYR A 58 5.45 6.87 10.71
C TYR A 58 4.53 7.85 9.99
N THR A 59 3.21 7.66 10.06
CA THR A 59 2.23 8.52 9.39
C THR A 59 1.71 9.56 10.36
N LYS A 60 1.52 10.79 9.88
CA LYS A 60 1.04 11.93 10.69
C LYS A 60 -0.40 12.33 10.38
N PHE A 61 -0.99 11.74 9.36
CA PHE A 61 -2.27 12.14 8.76
C PHE A 61 -3.27 10.98 8.61
N CYS A 62 -2.91 9.81 9.13
CA CYS A 62 -3.78 8.70 9.47
C CYS A 62 -3.91 8.75 11.01
#